data_AF-A0A5B1RCV7-F1
#
_entry.id   AF-A0A5B1RCV7-F1
#
_cell.length_a   1.000
_cell.length_b   1.000
_cell.length_c   1.000
_cell.angle_alpha   90.00
_cell.angle_beta   90.00
_cell.angle_gamma   90.00
#
_symmetry.space_group_name_H-M   'P 1'
#
loop_
_entity.id
_entity.type
_entity.pdbx_description
1 polymer ?
#
loop_
_entity_poly.entity_id
_entity_poly.type
_entity_poly.pdbx_seq_one_letter_code
_entity_poly.pdbx_strand_id
1 'polypeptide(L)'
;CGTCIAVSHQPNPLHVVEKWTGSFYEKVTLADIGLVINLGHEGAICPSKWVKEPSKLVCVHISGIQEIRIRYCECFRRELLDKSENHLQLVQAGLWPATVAQPSTVLTFAVLRSFHKLTVTSKITAYDFAAFLQRMTNNAAQKRVPERYKELLRAARSFDFLQTCRWFGQEPDVELEAGCLAIKCPSCPWVDLNMDPGWKQRPQEEQYLDALSYAKDGNYAQGLHDKLMDKDDRAYTQGAGSFADPREFNKWLAKY
;
A
#
# COMPACT_ATOMS: atom_id res chain seq x y z
N CYS A 1 -20.57 26.38 16.03
CA CYS A 1 -21.62 25.47 15.49
C CYS A 1 -20.99 24.45 14.54
N GLY A 2 -21.74 23.45 14.06
CA GLY A 2 -21.21 22.43 13.15
C GLY A 2 -20.64 23.00 11.86
N THR A 3 -21.30 23.99 11.25
CA THR A 3 -20.84 24.65 10.03
C THR A 3 -19.47 25.30 10.18
N CYS A 4 -19.22 26.04 11.28
CA CYS A 4 -17.91 26.63 11.55
C CYS A 4 -16.81 25.56 11.70
N ILE A 5 -17.13 24.43 12.34
CA ILE A 5 -16.19 23.31 12.49
C ILE A 5 -15.84 22.75 11.11
N ALA A 6 -16.86 22.49 10.27
CA ALA A 6 -16.64 21.95 8.92
C ALA A 6 -15.79 22.91 8.05
N VAL A 7 -16.04 24.22 8.12
CA VAL A 7 -15.25 25.22 7.38
C VAL A 7 -13.80 25.27 7.88
N SER A 8 -13.59 25.34 9.20
CA SER A 8 -12.24 25.39 9.79
C SER A 8 -11.42 24.11 9.55
N HIS A 9 -12.07 22.98 9.32
CA HIS A 9 -11.42 21.68 9.11
C HIS A 9 -11.29 21.27 7.64
N GLN A 10 -11.70 22.10 6.67
CA GLN A 10 -11.41 21.86 5.25
C GLN A 10 -9.94 21.51 4.96
N PRO A 11 -8.92 22.20 5.51
CA PRO A 11 -7.52 21.84 5.29
C PRO A 11 -7.09 20.56 6.04
N ASN A 12 -7.85 20.13 7.05
CA ASN A 12 -7.54 18.96 7.87
C ASN A 12 -8.77 18.06 8.03
N PRO A 13 -9.27 17.46 6.94
CA PRO A 13 -10.58 16.82 6.91
C PRO A 13 -10.61 15.45 7.61
N LEU A 14 -9.47 15.01 8.13
CA LEU A 14 -9.30 13.74 8.85
C LEU A 14 -9.08 13.93 10.36
N HIS A 15 -9.19 15.16 10.88
CA HIS A 15 -9.18 15.38 12.32
C HIS A 15 -10.39 14.73 12.99
N VAL A 16 -10.15 14.18 14.18
CA VAL A 16 -11.20 13.65 15.04
C VAL A 16 -11.68 14.79 15.93
N VAL A 17 -12.99 15.00 15.96
CA VAL A 17 -13.61 16.04 16.80
C VAL A 17 -14.58 15.40 17.78
N GLU A 18 -14.87 16.11 18.87
CA GLU A 18 -15.74 15.63 19.92
C GLU A 18 -16.93 16.56 20.09
N LYS A 19 -18.10 15.98 20.34
CA LYS A 19 -19.35 16.70 20.59
C LYS A 19 -19.81 16.43 22.01
N TRP A 20 -20.09 17.50 22.75
CA TRP A 20 -20.73 17.40 24.05
C TRP A 20 -22.17 16.92 23.91
N THR A 21 -22.53 15.81 24.56
CA THR A 21 -23.88 15.22 24.52
C THR A 21 -24.81 15.79 25.60
N GLY A 22 -24.28 16.59 26.52
CA GLY A 22 -24.95 16.99 27.76
C GLY A 22 -24.37 16.30 28.99
N SER A 23 -23.74 15.14 28.82
CA SER A 23 -23.16 14.34 29.92
C SER A 23 -21.71 13.91 29.68
N PHE A 24 -21.31 13.66 28.43
CA PHE A 24 -19.92 13.32 28.09
C PHE A 24 -19.58 13.82 26.68
N TYR A 25 -18.29 13.78 26.34
CA TYR A 25 -17.81 14.03 24.99
C TYR A 25 -17.83 12.74 24.17
N GLU A 26 -18.55 12.76 23.05
CA GLU A 26 -18.59 11.67 22.09
C GLU A 26 -17.77 12.05 20.84
N LYS A 27 -16.93 11.14 20.35
CA LYS A 27 -16.23 11.31 19.08
C LYS A 27 -17.25 11.33 17.93
N VAL A 28 -17.18 12.34 17.08
CA VAL A 28 -17.98 12.44 15.86
C VAL A 28 -17.05 12.70 14.68
N THR A 29 -17.41 12.20 13.50
CA THR A 29 -16.61 12.44 12.31
C THR A 29 -16.94 13.81 11.72
N LEU A 30 -15.99 14.39 10.99
CA LEU A 30 -16.27 15.62 10.24
C LEU A 30 -17.34 15.39 9.16
N ALA A 31 -17.46 14.17 8.64
CA ALA A 31 -18.54 13.78 7.73
C ALA A 31 -19.92 13.86 8.38
N ASP A 32 -20.05 13.48 9.66
CA ASP A 32 -21.32 13.58 10.41
C ASP A 32 -21.74 15.04 10.63
N ILE A 33 -20.76 15.95 10.68
CA ILE A 33 -20.96 17.40 10.80
C ILE A 33 -21.21 18.05 9.42
N GLY A 34 -21.16 17.27 8.34
CA GLY A 34 -21.47 17.71 6.98
C GLY A 34 -20.25 18.15 6.16
N LEU A 35 -19.03 17.93 6.64
CA LEU A 35 -17.83 18.16 5.83
C LEU A 35 -17.80 17.19 4.66
N VAL A 36 -17.56 17.74 3.47
CA VAL A 36 -17.33 17.00 2.24
C VAL A 36 -15.98 17.42 1.69
N ILE A 37 -15.13 16.43 1.39
CA ILE A 37 -13.85 16.61 0.73
C ILE A 37 -14.13 16.65 -0.78
N ASN A 38 -13.96 17.82 -1.40
CA ASN A 38 -14.06 17.94 -2.86
C ASN A 38 -12.70 17.64 -3.48
N LEU A 39 -12.65 16.72 -4.43
CA LEU A 39 -11.44 16.40 -5.17
C LEU A 39 -11.28 17.35 -6.35
N GLY A 40 -10.03 17.74 -6.63
CA GLY A 40 -9.71 18.76 -7.62
C GLY A 40 -10.10 20.17 -7.18
N HIS A 41 -9.88 21.15 -8.06
CA HIS A 41 -10.28 22.55 -7.87
C HIS A 41 -9.88 23.15 -6.51
N GLU A 42 -8.72 22.77 -5.97
CA GLU A 42 -8.23 23.26 -4.66
C GLU A 42 -9.24 23.08 -3.51
N GLY A 43 -10.10 22.06 -3.60
CA GLY A 43 -11.14 21.78 -2.60
C GLY A 43 -12.47 22.53 -2.82
N ALA A 44 -12.58 23.34 -3.87
CA ALA A 44 -13.86 23.91 -4.29
C ALA A 44 -14.78 22.84 -4.91
N ILE A 45 -16.08 23.12 -4.93
CA ILE A 45 -17.04 22.26 -5.64
C ILE A 45 -16.74 22.33 -7.14
N CYS A 46 -16.65 21.17 -7.78
CA CYS A 46 -16.41 21.09 -9.22
C CYS A 46 -17.49 21.89 -9.99
N PRO A 47 -17.13 22.76 -10.95
CA PRO A 47 -18.08 23.60 -11.68
C PRO A 47 -18.86 22.82 -12.76
N SER A 48 -18.52 21.54 -12.97
CA SER A 48 -19.19 20.69 -13.95
C SER A 48 -20.67 20.50 -13.59
N LYS A 49 -21.54 20.62 -14.58
CA LYS A 49 -22.98 20.33 -14.42
C LYS A 49 -23.30 18.85 -14.12
N TRP A 50 -22.29 17.98 -14.22
CA TRP A 50 -22.44 16.53 -14.01
C TRP A 50 -21.96 16.07 -12.63
N VAL A 51 -21.69 17.01 -11.72
CA VAL A 51 -21.33 16.70 -10.33
C VAL A 51 -22.35 15.78 -9.69
N LYS A 52 -21.85 14.68 -9.16
CA LYS A 52 -22.63 13.69 -8.40
C LYS A 52 -22.66 14.04 -6.93
N GLU A 53 -23.61 13.44 -6.23
CA GLU A 53 -23.65 13.47 -4.77
C GLU A 53 -22.37 12.88 -4.16
N PRO A 54 -21.94 13.38 -2.98
CA PRO A 54 -20.77 12.85 -2.30
C PRO A 54 -20.90 11.35 -1.98
N SER A 55 -19.87 10.60 -2.32
CA SER A 55 -19.73 9.20 -1.95
C SER A 55 -19.24 9.06 -0.52
N LYS A 56 -19.78 8.07 0.19
CA LYS A 56 -19.35 7.67 1.54
C LYS A 56 -18.23 6.64 1.43
N LEU A 57 -17.08 6.94 2.03
CA LEU A 57 -15.94 6.03 2.09
C LEU A 57 -15.48 5.87 3.54
N VAL A 58 -14.81 4.76 3.82
CA VAL A 58 -14.09 4.55 5.09
C VAL A 58 -12.62 4.94 4.89
N CYS A 59 -12.12 5.87 5.69
CA CYS A 59 -10.72 6.26 5.70
C CYS A 59 -10.00 5.64 6.89
N VAL A 60 -8.94 4.89 6.61
CA VAL A 60 -7.97 4.43 7.61
C VAL A 60 -6.86 5.47 7.73
N HIS A 61 -6.82 6.15 8.87
CA HIS A 61 -5.84 7.15 9.22
C HIS A 61 -5.06 6.72 10.49
N ILE A 62 -3.90 7.33 10.74
CA ILE A 62 -3.07 6.96 11.90
C ILE A 62 -3.77 7.26 13.23
N SER A 63 -4.66 8.25 13.25
CA SER A 63 -5.50 8.59 14.41
C SER A 63 -6.71 7.67 14.58
N GLY A 64 -6.97 6.77 13.64
CA GLY A 64 -8.11 5.85 13.66
C GLY A 64 -8.82 5.69 12.32
N ILE A 65 -9.85 4.87 12.34
CA ILE A 65 -10.71 4.52 11.21
C ILE A 65 -11.97 5.37 11.33
N GLN A 66 -12.27 6.14 10.29
CA GLN A 66 -13.43 7.04 10.29
C GLN A 66 -14.12 7.06 8.94
N GLU A 67 -15.37 7.48 8.94
CA GLU A 67 -16.11 7.74 7.72
C GLU A 67 -15.77 9.13 7.17
N ILE A 68 -15.66 9.20 5.83
CA ILE A 68 -15.47 10.45 5.10
C ILE A 68 -16.47 10.55 3.95
N ARG A 69 -16.77 11.78 3.54
CA ARG A 69 -17.56 12.07 2.33
C ARG A 69 -16.66 12.71 1.28
N ILE A 70 -16.64 12.10 0.10
CA ILE A 70 -15.79 12.51 -1.02
C ILE A 70 -16.69 12.91 -2.19
N ARG A 71 -16.43 14.08 -2.77
CA ARG A 71 -17.04 14.51 -4.03
C ARG A 71 -15.96 14.49 -5.12
N TYR A 72 -16.16 13.65 -6.13
CA TYR A 72 -15.23 13.53 -7.25
C TYR A 72 -15.32 14.72 -8.21
N CYS A 73 -14.20 15.07 -8.84
CA CYS A 73 -14.16 15.99 -9.96
C CYS A 73 -14.71 15.31 -11.22
N GLU A 74 -15.48 16.08 -11.99
CA GLU A 74 -16.17 15.65 -13.20
C GLU A 74 -15.67 16.38 -14.46
N CYS A 75 -14.67 17.26 -14.35
CA CYS A 75 -14.16 18.06 -15.48
C CYS A 75 -13.42 17.24 -16.54
N PHE A 76 -12.72 16.17 -16.15
CA PHE A 76 -11.86 15.39 -17.05
C PHE A 76 -12.55 14.22 -17.77
N ARG A 77 -13.87 14.06 -17.63
CA ARG A 77 -14.58 12.86 -18.11
C ARG A 77 -14.91 12.81 -19.62
N ARG A 78 -14.47 13.79 -20.43
CA ARG A 78 -15.12 14.02 -21.74
C ARG A 78 -14.42 13.56 -23.02
N GLU A 79 -13.11 13.31 -23.08
CA GLU A 79 -12.48 13.22 -24.42
C GLU A 79 -11.59 12.01 -24.75
N LEU A 80 -11.28 11.09 -23.84
CA LEU A 80 -10.61 9.83 -24.21
C LEU A 80 -11.13 8.68 -23.35
N LEU A 81 -11.19 7.49 -23.95
CA LEU A 81 -11.63 6.25 -23.34
C LEU A 81 -10.89 5.95 -22.03
N ASP A 82 -11.44 6.30 -20.87
CA ASP A 82 -11.33 5.44 -19.70
C ASP A 82 -12.39 5.72 -18.62
N LYS A 83 -12.90 4.66 -18.00
CA LYS A 83 -13.90 4.73 -16.94
C LYS A 83 -13.26 5.28 -15.68
N SER A 84 -13.52 6.56 -15.37
CA SER A 84 -13.24 7.22 -14.09
C SER A 84 -11.96 6.76 -13.37
N GLU A 85 -10.89 7.52 -13.52
CA GLU A 85 -9.73 7.47 -12.64
C GLU A 85 -10.07 8.00 -11.22
N ASN A 86 -11.25 7.69 -10.68
CA ASN A 86 -11.65 8.02 -9.32
C ASN A 86 -10.57 7.56 -8.32
N HIS A 87 -9.97 6.40 -8.59
CA HIS A 87 -8.84 5.89 -7.82
C HIS A 87 -7.61 6.81 -7.91
N LEU A 88 -7.27 7.38 -9.07
CA LEU A 88 -6.17 8.36 -9.18
C LEU A 88 -6.50 9.68 -8.50
N GLN A 89 -7.75 10.17 -8.60
CA GLN A 89 -8.16 11.37 -7.85
C GLN A 89 -8.00 11.18 -6.34
N LEU A 90 -8.32 9.98 -5.83
CA LEU A 90 -8.06 9.63 -4.43
C LEU A 90 -6.56 9.64 -4.12
N VAL A 91 -5.74 8.99 -4.96
CA VAL A 91 -4.27 8.94 -4.80
C VAL A 91 -3.66 10.35 -4.79
N GLN A 92 -4.09 11.22 -5.72
CA GLN A 92 -3.70 12.64 -5.79
C GLN A 92 -4.08 13.40 -4.52
N ALA A 93 -5.21 13.05 -3.89
CA ALA A 93 -5.64 13.61 -2.61
C ALA A 93 -4.99 12.97 -1.38
N GLY A 94 -3.98 12.12 -1.55
CA GLY A 94 -3.28 11.47 -0.44
C GLY A 94 -3.97 10.21 0.11
N LEU A 95 -5.00 9.72 -0.58
CA LEU A 95 -5.86 8.61 -0.19
C LEU A 95 -5.62 7.42 -1.10
N TRP A 96 -4.93 6.40 -0.60
CA TRP A 96 -4.69 5.16 -1.33
C TRP A 96 -5.92 4.26 -1.30
N PRO A 97 -6.52 3.91 -2.45
CA PRO A 97 -7.69 3.06 -2.48
C PRO A 97 -7.32 1.60 -2.20
N ALA A 98 -8.09 0.92 -1.35
CA ALA A 98 -7.91 -0.51 -1.10
C ALA A 98 -8.31 -1.39 -2.31
N THR A 99 -9.16 -0.85 -3.19
CA THR A 99 -9.61 -1.44 -4.45
C THR A 99 -9.72 -0.37 -5.53
N VAL A 100 -9.39 -0.70 -6.78
CA VAL A 100 -9.32 0.28 -7.87
C VAL A 100 -10.70 0.58 -8.46
N ALA A 101 -11.48 -0.44 -8.81
CA ALA A 101 -12.71 -0.28 -9.59
C ALA A 101 -13.81 0.51 -8.86
N GLN A 102 -14.05 0.18 -7.59
CA GLN A 102 -15.06 0.83 -6.75
C GLN A 102 -14.52 0.91 -5.31
N PRO A 103 -13.74 1.95 -4.98
CA PRO A 103 -13.15 2.10 -3.66
C PRO A 103 -14.22 2.48 -2.62
N SER A 104 -14.45 1.60 -1.64
CA SER A 104 -15.26 1.89 -0.45
C SER A 104 -14.40 2.15 0.79
N THR A 105 -13.11 1.76 0.75
CA THR A 105 -12.12 2.01 1.79
C THR A 105 -10.87 2.61 1.18
N VAL A 106 -10.34 3.63 1.83
CA VAL A 106 -9.07 4.28 1.50
C VAL A 106 -8.15 4.30 2.71
N LEU A 107 -6.85 4.25 2.47
CA LEU A 107 -5.80 4.33 3.48
C LEU A 107 -4.95 5.54 3.17
N THR A 108 -4.62 6.34 4.18
CA THR A 108 -3.70 7.45 3.95
C THR A 108 -2.27 6.95 3.67
N PHE A 109 -1.50 7.70 2.90
CA PHE A 109 -0.07 7.38 2.72
C PHE A 109 0.68 7.32 4.05
N ALA A 110 0.29 8.11 5.05
CA ALA A 110 0.86 8.07 6.38
C ALA A 110 0.69 6.68 7.02
N VAL A 111 -0.49 6.06 6.90
CA VAL A 111 -0.74 4.70 7.42
C VAL A 111 0.13 3.68 6.71
N LEU A 112 0.20 3.71 5.38
CA LEU A 112 1.00 2.74 4.61
C LEU A 112 2.50 2.86 4.91
N ARG A 113 3.02 4.09 4.98
CA ARG A 113 4.44 4.33 5.34
C ARG A 113 4.75 3.91 6.77
N SER A 114 3.85 4.20 7.71
CA SER A 114 4.01 3.78 9.12
C SER A 114 3.97 2.27 9.25
N PHE A 115 3.05 1.60 8.56
CA PHE A 115 2.97 0.15 8.54
C PHE A 115 4.27 -0.47 8.03
N HIS A 116 4.72 -0.06 6.83
CA HIS A 116 5.98 -0.53 6.25
C HIS A 116 7.16 -0.37 7.21
N LYS A 117 7.34 0.84 7.77
CA LYS A 117 8.43 1.13 8.72
C LYS A 117 8.35 0.25 9.96
N LEU A 118 7.19 0.15 10.61
CA LEU A 118 7.06 -0.64 11.84
C LEU A 118 7.22 -2.14 11.58
N THR A 119 6.83 -2.63 10.41
CA THR A 119 7.05 -4.03 10.03
C THR A 119 8.54 -4.32 9.88
N VAL A 120 9.31 -3.44 9.24
CA VAL A 120 10.76 -3.66 9.06
C VAL A 120 11.58 -3.37 10.33
N THR A 121 11.20 -2.39 11.16
CA THR A 121 11.97 -2.02 12.36
C THR A 121 11.60 -2.81 13.60
N SER A 122 10.32 -3.14 13.76
CA SER A 122 9.77 -3.67 15.00
C SER A 122 9.09 -5.03 14.83
N LYS A 123 9.13 -5.60 13.62
CA LYS A 123 8.51 -6.89 13.27
C LYS A 123 7.02 -6.96 13.61
N ILE A 124 6.32 -5.81 13.57
CA ILE A 124 4.88 -5.78 13.83
C ILE A 124 4.17 -6.58 12.73
N THR A 125 3.25 -7.45 13.15
CA THR A 125 2.40 -8.17 12.21
C THR A 125 1.33 -7.23 11.66
N ALA A 126 0.82 -7.54 10.46
CA ALA A 126 -0.33 -6.81 9.92
C ALA A 126 -1.57 -6.89 10.84
N TYR A 127 -1.69 -7.99 11.58
CA TYR A 127 -2.79 -8.22 12.52
C TYR A 127 -2.69 -7.25 13.71
N ASP A 128 -1.50 -7.15 14.32
CA ASP A 128 -1.27 -6.26 15.45
C ASP A 128 -1.38 -4.79 15.04
N PHE A 129 -0.92 -4.43 13.84
CA PHE A 129 -1.08 -3.07 13.32
C PHE A 129 -2.54 -2.72 13.03
N ALA A 130 -3.34 -3.65 12.50
CA ALA A 130 -4.78 -3.46 12.33
C ALA A 130 -5.49 -3.31 13.70
N ALA A 131 -5.12 -4.12 14.69
CA ALA A 131 -5.64 -4.01 16.05
C ALA A 131 -5.25 -2.66 16.69
N PHE A 132 -4.03 -2.17 16.45
CA PHE A 132 -3.59 -0.83 16.86
C PHE A 132 -4.51 0.25 16.28
N LEU A 133 -4.80 0.22 14.97
CA LEU A 133 -5.69 1.19 14.32
C LEU A 133 -7.13 1.14 14.90
N GLN A 134 -7.64 -0.04 15.22
CA GLN A 134 -8.93 -0.18 15.90
C GLN A 134 -8.91 0.47 17.29
N ARG A 135 -7.83 0.28 18.07
CA ARG A 135 -7.68 0.89 19.40
C ARG A 135 -7.53 2.41 19.33
N MET A 136 -6.82 2.93 18.33
CA MET A 136 -6.75 4.38 18.06
C MET A 136 -8.14 4.97 17.80
N THR A 137 -9.00 4.21 17.11
CA THR A 137 -10.39 4.58 16.87
C THR A 137 -11.19 4.56 18.18
N ASN A 138 -11.24 3.41 18.84
CA ASN A 138 -11.94 3.20 20.11
C ASN A 138 -11.19 2.19 20.99
N ASN A 139 -10.47 2.71 21.99
CA ASN A 139 -9.68 1.89 22.90
C ASN A 139 -10.53 1.05 23.86
N ALA A 140 -11.69 1.57 24.29
CA ALA A 140 -12.56 0.90 25.25
C ALA A 140 -13.37 -0.24 24.61
N ALA A 141 -13.76 -0.08 23.35
CA ALA A 141 -14.62 -1.02 22.63
C ALA A 141 -14.05 -1.39 21.25
N GLN A 142 -12.80 -1.88 21.22
CA GLN A 142 -12.09 -2.27 19.98
C GLN A 142 -12.95 -3.13 19.05
N LYS A 143 -13.67 -4.12 19.59
CA LYS A 143 -14.51 -5.05 18.81
C LYS A 143 -15.69 -4.39 18.08
N ARG A 144 -16.07 -3.16 18.47
CA ARG A 144 -17.12 -2.39 17.76
C ARG A 144 -16.57 -1.68 16.53
N VAL A 145 -15.25 -1.54 16.40
CA VAL A 145 -14.61 -0.92 15.24
C VAL A 145 -14.47 -1.98 14.15
N PRO A 146 -15.09 -1.80 12.97
CA PRO A 146 -14.96 -2.75 11.88
C PRO A 146 -13.50 -3.02 11.51
N GLU A 147 -13.14 -4.29 11.40
CA GLU A 147 -11.80 -4.69 10.99
C GLU A 147 -11.54 -4.27 9.53
N ARG A 148 -10.34 -3.75 9.26
CA ARG A 148 -9.87 -3.35 7.92
C ARG A 148 -8.57 -4.05 7.52
N TYR A 149 -8.36 -5.26 8.08
CA TYR A 149 -7.15 -6.05 7.89
C TYR A 149 -6.92 -6.43 6.42
N LYS A 150 -7.96 -6.89 5.73
CA LYS A 150 -7.86 -7.29 4.31
C LYS A 150 -7.60 -6.10 3.41
N GLU A 151 -8.21 -4.95 3.70
CA GLU A 151 -7.98 -3.69 3.02
C GLU A 151 -6.54 -3.20 3.22
N LEU A 152 -6.03 -3.27 4.46
CA LEU A 152 -4.65 -2.95 4.79
C LEU A 152 -3.67 -3.82 4.00
N LEU A 153 -3.85 -5.14 3.99
CA LEU A 153 -2.96 -6.05 3.25
C LEU A 153 -2.95 -5.76 1.74
N ARG A 154 -4.13 -5.58 1.12
CA ARG A 154 -4.24 -5.27 -0.31
C ARG A 154 -3.58 -3.94 -0.67
N ALA A 155 -3.84 -2.92 0.12
CA ALA A 155 -3.27 -1.59 -0.09
C ALA A 155 -1.76 -1.57 0.16
N ALA A 156 -1.28 -2.20 1.25
CA ALA A 156 0.14 -2.32 1.54
C ALA A 156 0.87 -3.06 0.42
N ARG A 157 0.33 -4.18 -0.06
CA ARG A 157 0.94 -4.97 -1.14
C ARG A 157 1.09 -4.16 -2.44
N SER A 158 0.03 -3.46 -2.86
CA SER A 158 0.07 -2.63 -4.08
C SER A 158 0.96 -1.40 -3.90
N PHE A 159 0.92 -0.77 -2.73
CA PHE A 159 1.78 0.36 -2.39
C PHE A 159 3.26 -0.01 -2.40
N ASP A 160 3.64 -1.07 -1.68
CA ASP A 160 5.02 -1.54 -1.58
C ASP A 160 5.57 -1.99 -2.95
N PHE A 161 4.74 -2.64 -3.77
CA PHE A 161 5.10 -3.00 -5.15
C PHE A 161 5.44 -1.75 -5.98
N LEU A 162 4.58 -0.73 -5.96
CA LEU A 162 4.82 0.51 -6.70
C LEU A 162 5.99 1.32 -6.15
N GLN A 163 6.21 1.31 -4.82
CA GLN A 163 7.43 1.89 -4.23
C GLN A 163 8.69 1.16 -4.71
N THR A 164 8.63 -0.17 -4.81
CA THR A 164 9.75 -0.99 -5.29
C THR A 164 10.05 -0.70 -6.76
N CYS A 165 9.03 -0.71 -7.63
CA CYS A 165 9.20 -0.35 -9.05
C CYS A 165 9.83 1.03 -9.19
N ARG A 166 9.36 2.03 -8.43
CA ARG A 166 9.93 3.38 -8.42
C ARG A 166 11.40 3.38 -7.98
N TRP A 167 11.77 2.59 -6.97
CA TRP A 167 13.15 2.53 -6.49
C TRP A 167 14.10 1.95 -7.55
N PHE A 168 13.68 0.92 -8.27
CA PHE A 168 14.46 0.30 -9.34
C PHE A 168 14.35 0.99 -10.70
N GLY A 169 13.57 2.07 -10.80
CA GLY A 169 13.34 2.77 -12.06
C GLY A 169 12.60 1.92 -13.10
N GLN A 170 11.79 0.96 -12.64
CA GLN A 170 11.02 0.06 -13.49
C GLN A 170 9.59 0.59 -13.64
N GLU A 171 9.06 0.54 -14.85
CA GLU A 171 7.63 0.76 -15.07
C GLU A 171 6.84 -0.42 -14.49
N PRO A 172 5.77 -0.17 -13.71
CA PRO A 172 4.94 -1.24 -13.18
C PRO A 172 4.23 -1.99 -14.32
N ASP A 173 4.62 -3.23 -14.58
CA ASP A 173 4.01 -4.10 -15.58
C ASP A 173 3.63 -5.45 -14.96
N VAL A 174 2.77 -6.19 -15.67
CA VAL A 174 2.43 -7.58 -15.39
C VAL A 174 3.61 -8.49 -15.68
N GLU A 175 4.44 -8.17 -16.68
CA GLU A 175 5.61 -8.95 -17.09
C GLU A 175 6.90 -8.18 -16.87
N LEU A 176 7.42 -8.26 -15.65
CA LEU A 176 8.72 -7.70 -15.29
C LEU A 176 9.85 -8.70 -15.58
N GLU A 177 11.01 -8.17 -16.00
CA GLU A 177 12.21 -8.99 -16.22
C GLU A 177 12.65 -9.68 -14.90
N ALA A 178 13.09 -10.92 -15.01
CA ALA A 178 13.53 -11.70 -13.85
C ALA A 178 14.67 -10.99 -13.11
N GLY A 179 14.52 -10.82 -11.79
CA GLY A 179 15.49 -10.12 -10.94
C GLY A 179 15.59 -8.60 -11.14
N CYS A 180 14.76 -7.95 -11.98
CA CYS A 180 14.87 -6.50 -12.22
C CYS A 180 14.50 -5.62 -11.01
N LEU A 181 13.80 -6.19 -10.02
CA LEU A 181 13.46 -5.59 -8.72
C LEU A 181 14.26 -6.22 -7.56
N ALA A 182 15.33 -6.96 -7.86
CA ALA A 182 16.19 -7.57 -6.85
C ALA A 182 17.45 -6.72 -6.64
N ILE A 183 17.80 -6.50 -5.36
CA ILE A 183 19.08 -5.88 -5.02
C ILE A 183 20.19 -6.87 -5.37
N LYS A 184 21.13 -6.47 -6.23
CA LYS A 184 22.35 -7.23 -6.45
C LYS A 184 23.16 -7.28 -5.16
N CYS A 185 23.43 -8.49 -4.67
CA CYS A 185 24.23 -8.68 -3.47
C CYS A 185 25.64 -8.10 -3.69
N PRO A 186 26.11 -7.15 -2.87
CA PRO A 186 27.42 -6.52 -3.06
C PRO A 186 28.59 -7.48 -2.81
N SER A 187 28.36 -8.57 -2.07
CA SER A 187 29.35 -9.62 -1.80
C SER A 187 29.43 -10.68 -2.90
N CYS A 188 28.43 -10.78 -3.77
CA CYS A 188 28.49 -11.74 -4.88
C CYS A 188 29.45 -11.22 -5.96
N PRO A 189 30.23 -12.10 -6.62
CA PRO A 189 31.09 -11.72 -7.74
C PRO A 189 30.23 -11.41 -8.97
N TRP A 190 30.17 -10.14 -9.34
CA TRP A 190 29.48 -9.64 -10.53
C TRP A 190 30.50 -9.13 -11.55
N VAL A 191 30.58 -9.85 -12.67
CA VAL A 191 31.38 -9.43 -13.83
C VAL A 191 30.95 -8.02 -14.24
N ASP A 192 31.93 -7.17 -14.54
CA ASP A 192 31.76 -5.77 -14.95
C ASP A 192 31.12 -4.83 -13.91
N LEU A 193 30.99 -5.27 -12.64
CA LEU A 193 30.45 -4.43 -11.56
C LEU A 193 31.38 -4.32 -10.34
N ASN A 194 31.75 -5.44 -9.73
CA ASN A 194 32.61 -5.45 -8.52
C ASN A 194 33.76 -6.46 -8.59
N MET A 195 33.92 -7.17 -9.70
CA MET A 195 35.07 -8.04 -9.95
C MET A 195 36.25 -7.25 -10.56
N ASP A 196 37.47 -7.72 -10.29
CA ASP A 196 38.68 -7.17 -10.89
C ASP A 196 38.66 -7.36 -12.43
N PRO A 197 38.95 -6.35 -13.28
CA PRO A 197 39.00 -6.54 -14.73
C PRO A 197 39.93 -7.69 -15.18
N GLY A 198 40.98 -7.97 -14.41
CA GLY A 198 41.93 -9.06 -14.64
C GLY A 198 41.54 -10.41 -14.04
N TRP A 199 40.32 -10.57 -13.52
CA TRP A 199 39.89 -11.77 -12.78
C TRP A 199 40.11 -13.06 -13.57
N LYS A 200 39.96 -13.02 -14.90
CA LYS A 200 40.17 -14.19 -15.78
C LYS A 200 41.63 -14.62 -15.90
N GLN A 201 42.58 -13.73 -15.61
CA GLN A 201 44.01 -13.99 -15.72
C GLN A 201 44.67 -14.32 -14.38
N ARG A 202 43.89 -14.43 -13.28
CA ARG A 202 44.44 -14.77 -11.97
C ARG A 202 45.15 -16.13 -11.98
N PRO A 203 46.29 -16.26 -11.29
CA PRO A 203 46.90 -17.55 -10.99
C PRO A 203 45.90 -18.51 -10.35
N GLN A 204 46.08 -19.81 -10.57
CA GLN A 204 45.15 -20.83 -10.08
C GLN A 204 44.98 -20.76 -8.55
N GLU A 205 46.05 -20.46 -7.80
CA GLU A 205 45.99 -20.29 -6.35
C GLU A 205 45.14 -19.10 -5.88
N GLU A 206 44.81 -18.13 -6.74
CA GLU A 206 44.04 -16.93 -6.39
C GLU A 206 42.60 -16.92 -6.92
N GLN A 207 42.21 -17.88 -7.75
CA GLN A 207 40.86 -17.92 -8.36
C GLN A 207 39.73 -18.00 -7.32
N TYR A 208 40.02 -18.45 -6.10
CA TYR A 208 39.05 -18.48 -5.00
C TYR A 208 38.55 -17.08 -4.58
N LEU A 209 39.33 -16.02 -4.85
CA LEU A 209 38.95 -14.63 -4.54
C LEU A 209 37.73 -14.17 -5.35
N ASP A 210 37.51 -14.76 -6.52
CA ASP A 210 36.43 -14.45 -7.46
C ASP A 210 35.29 -15.48 -7.37
N ALA A 211 35.40 -16.47 -6.48
CA ALA A 211 34.44 -17.56 -6.38
C ALA A 211 33.14 -17.14 -5.68
N LEU A 212 32.00 -17.51 -6.28
CA LEU A 212 30.69 -17.35 -5.66
C LEU A 212 30.54 -18.33 -4.50
N SER A 213 30.56 -17.79 -3.28
CA SER A 213 30.35 -18.56 -2.07
C SER A 213 28.86 -18.67 -1.75
N TYR A 214 28.33 -19.89 -1.75
CA TYR A 214 26.95 -20.17 -1.34
C TYR A 214 26.92 -20.54 0.14
N ALA A 215 26.48 -19.61 0.98
CA ALA A 215 26.09 -19.92 2.35
C ALA A 215 24.59 -20.26 2.36
N LYS A 216 24.27 -21.55 2.46
CA LYS A 216 22.88 -22.00 2.65
C LYS A 216 22.65 -22.13 4.15
N ASP A 217 22.00 -21.12 4.75
CA ASP A 217 21.50 -21.24 6.11
C ASP A 217 20.42 -22.35 6.15
N GLY A 218 20.54 -23.31 7.07
CA GLY A 218 19.58 -24.41 7.20
C GLY A 218 18.21 -23.99 7.74
N ASN A 219 18.04 -22.72 8.09
CA ASN A 219 16.83 -22.19 8.72
C ASN A 219 15.77 -21.68 7.71
N TYR A 220 15.75 -22.20 6.48
CA TYR A 220 14.65 -21.98 5.55
C TYR A 220 13.45 -22.85 5.92
N ALA A 221 12.79 -22.57 7.05
CA ALA A 221 11.44 -23.05 7.28
C ALA A 221 10.47 -22.23 6.41
N GLN A 222 10.49 -22.44 5.08
CA GLN A 222 9.38 -22.04 4.21
C GLN A 222 8.21 -23.02 4.40
N GLY A 223 7.72 -23.11 5.63
CA GLY A 223 6.48 -23.81 5.94
C GLY A 223 5.31 -22.92 5.57
N LEU A 224 4.96 -22.84 4.29
CA LEU A 224 3.57 -22.53 3.98
C LEU A 224 2.78 -23.77 4.42
N HIS A 225 2.15 -23.72 5.60
CA HIS A 225 1.10 -24.68 5.93
C HIS A 225 0.07 -24.69 4.81
N ASP A 226 -0.59 -25.82 4.56
CA ASP A 226 -1.64 -25.98 3.53
C ASP A 226 -2.72 -24.90 3.67
N LYS A 227 -2.48 -23.77 3.00
CA LYS A 227 -3.42 -22.67 2.90
C LYS A 227 -4.19 -22.88 1.63
N LEU A 228 -5.51 -22.67 1.70
CA LEU A 228 -6.34 -22.55 0.53
C LEU A 228 -5.82 -21.37 -0.30
N MET A 229 -5.07 -21.68 -1.35
CA MET A 229 -4.54 -20.67 -2.27
C MET A 229 -5.71 -20.12 -3.06
N ASP A 230 -5.92 -18.81 -2.94
CA ASP A 230 -6.84 -18.09 -3.81
C ASP A 230 -6.25 -18.09 -5.23
N LYS A 231 -7.01 -18.58 -6.22
CA LYS A 231 -6.57 -18.66 -7.62
C LYS A 231 -6.30 -17.28 -8.22
N ASP A 232 -6.92 -16.25 -7.65
CA ASP A 232 -6.75 -14.86 -8.06
C ASP A 232 -5.63 -14.15 -7.27
N ASP A 233 -5.06 -14.79 -6.22
CA ASP A 233 -3.91 -14.26 -5.50
C ASP A 233 -2.61 -14.51 -6.28
N ARG A 234 -2.25 -13.50 -7.08
CA ARG A 234 -1.00 -13.48 -7.85
C ARG A 234 0.02 -12.57 -7.19
N ALA A 235 1.28 -12.99 -7.16
CA ALA A 235 2.38 -12.11 -6.81
C ALA A 235 2.52 -11.00 -7.87
N TYR A 236 2.72 -9.76 -7.44
CA TYR A 236 2.96 -8.66 -8.38
C TYR A 236 4.35 -8.74 -9.04
N THR A 237 5.33 -9.35 -8.37
CA THR A 237 6.71 -9.39 -8.88
C THR A 237 6.98 -10.58 -9.81
N GLN A 238 6.28 -11.72 -9.67
CA GLN A 238 6.41 -12.91 -10.53
C GLN A 238 7.85 -13.30 -10.94
N GLY A 239 8.82 -13.29 -10.01
CA GLY A 239 10.22 -13.59 -10.34
C GLY A 239 11.13 -12.37 -10.54
N ALA A 240 10.56 -11.16 -10.61
CA ALA A 240 11.32 -9.92 -10.71
C ALA A 240 12.07 -9.56 -9.41
N GLY A 241 11.62 -10.09 -8.27
CA GLY A 241 12.29 -9.90 -6.98
C GLY A 241 13.30 -11.00 -6.66
N SER A 242 13.59 -11.18 -5.36
CA SER A 242 14.53 -12.21 -4.88
C SER A 242 13.98 -13.64 -4.89
N PHE A 243 12.68 -13.83 -5.14
CA PHE A 243 12.04 -15.15 -5.18
C PHE A 243 11.79 -15.56 -6.64
N ALA A 244 11.92 -16.86 -6.92
CA ALA A 244 11.67 -17.42 -8.24
C ALA A 244 10.20 -17.24 -8.71
N ASP A 245 9.99 -17.21 -10.02
CA ASP A 245 8.64 -17.21 -10.59
C ASP A 245 7.90 -18.51 -10.20
N PRO A 246 6.74 -18.44 -9.53
CA PRO A 246 5.96 -19.61 -9.15
C PRO A 246 5.58 -20.51 -10.34
N ARG A 247 5.37 -19.94 -11.53
CA ARG A 247 5.03 -20.69 -12.75
C ARG A 247 6.18 -21.58 -13.19
N GLU A 248 7.40 -21.03 -13.21
CA GLU A 248 8.61 -21.77 -13.56
C GLU A 248 8.97 -22.79 -12.48
N PHE A 249 8.81 -22.42 -11.20
CA PHE A 249 9.03 -23.34 -10.08
C PHE A 249 8.07 -24.53 -10.10
N ASN A 250 6.78 -24.31 -10.37
CA ASN A 250 5.80 -25.39 -10.49
C ASN A 250 6.08 -26.31 -11.70
N LYS A 251 6.54 -25.75 -12.83
CA LYS A 251 7.00 -26.57 -13.97
C LYS A 251 8.21 -27.42 -13.61
N TRP A 252 9.11 -26.90 -12.78
CA TRP A 252 10.26 -27.66 -12.28
C TRP A 252 9.84 -28.77 -11.32
N LEU A 253 8.95 -28.47 -10.36
CA LEU A 253 8.42 -29.47 -9.42
C LEU A 253 7.70 -30.62 -10.13
N ALA A 254 6.93 -30.34 -11.19
CA ALA A 254 6.22 -31.36 -11.95
C ALA A 254 7.13 -32.35 -12.71
N LYS A 255 8.45 -32.10 -12.78
CA LYS A 255 9.43 -33.03 -13.37
C LYS A 255 9.92 -34.08 -12.38
N TYR A 256 9.59 -33.96 -11.10
CA TYR A 256 9.98 -34.85 -10.01
C TYR A 256 8.74 -35.42 -9.31
#